data_AF-A0A537F2X1-F1
#
_entry.id   AF-A0A537F2X1-F1
#
_cell.length_a   1.000
_cell.length_b   1.000
_cell.length_c   1.000
_cell.angle_alpha   90.00
_cell.angle_beta   90.00
_cell.angle_gamma   90.00
#
_symmetry.space_group_name_H-M   'P 1'
#
loop_
_entity.id
_entity.type
_entity.pdbx_description
1 polymer ?
#
loop_
_entity_poly.entity_id
_entity_poly.type
_entity_poly.pdbx_seq_one_letter_code
_entity_poly.pdbx_strand_id
1 'polypeptide(L)'
;METRTNNLARLYSGKRGSSGSTRPVSRRPPAWFKYEPEEVDALVLKLSKEGNTPSLIGQILRDRYGIPLVSQVAGRRLEKIIPE
;
A
#
# COMPACT_ATOMS: atom_id res chain seq x y z
N MET A 1 22.56 -25.28 -2.52
CA MET A 1 21.35 -24.78 -3.20
C MET A 1 20.23 -24.83 -2.17
N GLU A 2 20.16 -23.80 -1.33
CA GLU A 2 19.42 -23.83 -0.07
C GLU A 2 18.05 -23.20 -0.28
N THR A 3 17.01 -24.02 -0.19
CA THR A 3 15.62 -23.57 -0.35
C THR A 3 15.24 -22.76 0.89
N ARG A 4 15.03 -21.45 0.72
CA ARG A 4 14.44 -20.57 1.74
C ARG A 4 13.07 -21.13 2.13
N THR A 5 13.00 -21.83 3.26
CA THR A 5 11.75 -22.33 3.83
C THR A 5 10.94 -21.13 4.35
N ASN A 6 9.99 -20.67 3.53
CA ASN A 6 8.96 -19.73 3.96
C ASN A 6 8.09 -20.43 5.01
N ASN A 7 8.43 -20.26 6.29
CA ASN A 7 7.67 -20.80 7.40
C ASN A 7 6.41 -19.92 7.59
N LEU A 8 5.37 -20.16 6.78
CA LEU A 8 4.02 -19.56 6.85
C LEU A 8 3.21 -20.09 8.06
N ALA A 9 3.89 -20.28 9.20
CA ALA A 9 3.28 -20.69 10.45
C ALA A 9 2.98 -19.44 11.30
N ARG A 10 1.87 -19.44 12.02
CA ARG A 10 1.61 -18.36 12.98
C ARG A 10 2.65 -18.46 14.11
N LEU A 11 3.25 -17.34 14.48
CA LEU A 11 4.35 -17.28 15.46
C LEU A 11 4.05 -18.01 16.79
N TYR A 12 2.79 -17.97 17.26
CA TYR A 12 2.36 -18.57 18.53
C TYR A 12 1.27 -19.65 18.37
N SER A 13 1.04 -20.12 17.14
CA SER A 13 0.02 -21.13 16.86
C SER A 13 0.53 -22.07 15.77
N GLY A 14 0.53 -23.37 16.02
CA GLY A 14 0.94 -24.40 15.05
C GLY A 14 0.09 -24.49 13.77
N LYS A 15 -0.83 -23.54 13.56
CA LYS A 15 -1.70 -23.43 12.38
C LYS A 15 -0.95 -22.72 11.24
N ARG A 16 -1.09 -23.26 10.02
CA ARG A 16 -0.48 -22.77 8.78
C ARG A 16 -1.51 -22.12 7.86
N GLY A 17 -2.02 -20.95 8.25
CA GLY A 17 -2.95 -20.19 7.41
C GLY A 17 -2.19 -19.36 6.36
N SER A 18 -2.67 -19.37 5.11
CA SER A 18 -2.06 -18.68 3.96
C SER A 18 -2.95 -17.56 3.40
N SER A 19 -3.38 -16.62 4.25
CA SER A 19 -4.13 -15.44 3.81
C SER A 19 -3.21 -14.23 3.71
N GLY A 20 -3.07 -13.68 2.51
CA GLY A 20 -2.28 -12.49 2.24
C GLY A 20 -2.75 -11.78 0.97
N SER A 21 -2.51 -10.48 0.88
CA SER A 21 -2.85 -9.70 -0.31
C SER A 21 -1.83 -9.97 -1.42
N THR A 22 -2.29 -10.56 -2.52
CA THR A 22 -1.48 -10.72 -3.74
C THR A 22 -1.49 -9.42 -4.52
N ARG A 23 -0.33 -8.78 -4.63
CA ARG A 23 -0.19 -7.53 -5.38
C ARG A 23 -0.29 -7.80 -6.89
N PRO A 24 -0.91 -6.91 -7.68
CA PRO A 24 -0.94 -7.05 -9.12
C PRO A 24 0.48 -6.99 -9.71
N VAL A 25 0.70 -7.77 -10.77
CA VAL A 25 2.02 -7.87 -11.45
C VAL A 25 2.35 -6.60 -12.23
N SER A 26 1.33 -5.92 -12.76
CA SER A 26 1.49 -4.66 -13.46
C SER A 26 1.85 -3.54 -12.48
N ARG A 27 2.95 -2.83 -12.75
CA ARG A 27 3.35 -1.62 -12.00
C ARG A 27 2.73 -0.34 -12.54
N ARG A 28 2.05 -0.42 -13.69
CA ARG A 28 1.41 0.72 -14.33
C ARG A 28 0.04 0.98 -13.71
N PRO A 29 -0.34 2.25 -13.49
CA PRO A 29 -1.70 2.58 -13.12
C PRO A 29 -2.65 2.09 -14.22
N PRO A 30 -3.83 1.58 -13.87
CA PRO A 30 -4.82 1.15 -14.84
C PRO A 30 -5.34 2.35 -15.66
N ALA A 31 -5.78 2.13 -16.89
CA ALA A 31 -6.14 3.20 -17.83
C ALA A 31 -7.32 4.10 -17.39
N TRP A 32 -8.12 3.67 -16.41
CA TRP A 32 -9.20 4.47 -15.81
C TRP A 32 -8.71 5.44 -14.73
N PHE A 33 -7.45 5.32 -14.31
CA PHE A 33 -6.84 6.15 -13.29
C PHE A 33 -6.35 7.46 -13.90
N LYS A 34 -6.90 8.58 -13.45
CA LYS A 34 -6.64 9.91 -14.02
C LYS A 34 -5.95 10.89 -13.05
N TYR A 35 -5.65 10.46 -11.83
CA TYR A 35 -5.04 11.36 -10.84
C TYR A 35 -3.57 11.56 -11.15
N GLU A 36 -3.16 12.81 -11.10
CA GLU A 36 -1.75 13.17 -11.19
C GLU A 36 -1.02 12.81 -9.89
N PRO A 37 0.29 12.52 -9.94
CA PRO A 37 1.06 12.18 -8.76
C PRO A 37 1.04 13.32 -7.71
N GLU A 38 1.00 14.57 -8.14
CA GLU A 38 0.92 15.74 -7.24
C GLU A 38 -0.39 15.78 -6.44
N GLU A 39 -1.52 15.42 -7.06
CA GLU A 39 -2.81 15.38 -6.37
C GLU A 39 -2.81 14.30 -5.29
N VAL A 40 -2.21 13.15 -5.57
CA VAL A 40 -2.08 12.06 -4.60
C VAL A 40 -1.20 12.47 -3.42
N ASP A 41 -0.08 13.15 -3.67
CA ASP A 41 0.79 13.66 -2.61
C ASP A 41 0.06 14.68 -1.72
N ALA A 42 -0.71 15.60 -2.33
CA ALA A 42 -1.52 16.56 -1.58
C ALA A 42 -2.61 15.89 -0.73
N LEU A 43 -3.24 14.83 -1.24
CA LEU A 43 -4.23 14.04 -0.48
C LEU A 43 -3.60 13.30 0.70
N VAL A 44 -2.42 12.69 0.49
CA VAL A 44 -1.67 12.02 1.55
C VAL A 44 -1.31 13.02 2.66
N LEU A 45 -0.82 14.21 2.31
CA LEU A 45 -0.48 15.25 3.28
C LEU A 45 -1.69 15.75 4.07
N LYS A 46 -2.85 15.90 3.43
CA LYS A 46 -4.10 16.26 4.12
C LYS A 46 -4.51 15.20 5.14
N LEU A 47 -4.56 13.94 4.71
CA LEU A 47 -4.94 12.81 5.57
C LEU A 47 -3.91 12.56 6.69
N SER A 48 -2.64 12.87 6.45
CA SER A 48 -1.59 12.80 7.46
C SER A 48 -1.73 13.89 8.52
N LYS A 49 -2.10 15.13 8.14
CA LYS A 49 -2.39 16.21 9.09
C LYS A 49 -3.61 15.93 9.97
N GLU A 50 -4.56 15.15 9.46
CA GLU A 50 -5.70 14.66 10.24
C GLU A 50 -5.29 13.61 11.30
N GLY A 51 -4.02 13.19 11.35
CA GLY A 51 -3.50 12.24 12.33
C GLY A 51 -3.74 10.78 11.97
N ASN A 52 -4.10 10.49 10.71
CA ASN A 52 -4.31 9.11 10.28
C ASN A 52 -2.97 8.36 10.15
N THR A 53 -2.93 7.11 10.60
CA THR A 53 -1.76 6.25 10.42
C THR A 53 -1.56 5.91 8.93
N PRO A 54 -0.32 5.66 8.48
CA PRO A 54 -0.04 5.36 7.07
C PRO A 54 -0.84 4.15 6.54
N SER A 55 -1.11 3.16 7.40
CA SER A 55 -1.96 2.01 7.07
C SER A 55 -3.40 2.42 6.75
N LEU A 56 -3.97 3.32 7.56
CA LEU A 56 -5.32 3.83 7.38
C LEU A 56 -5.41 4.75 6.16
N ILE A 57 -4.40 5.61 5.94
CA ILE A 57 -4.30 6.44 4.73
C ILE A 57 -4.33 5.56 3.47
N GLY A 58 -3.52 4.49 3.44
CA GLY A 58 -3.53 3.55 2.32
C GLY A 58 -4.88 2.87 2.09
N GLN A 59 -5.65 2.62 3.15
CA GLN A 59 -7.01 2.06 3.05
C GLN A 59 -8.01 3.08 2.51
N ILE A 60 -7.98 4.32 3.02
CA ILE A 60 -8.85 5.41 2.56
C ILE A 60 -8.59 5.73 1.08
N LEU A 61 -7.33 5.78 0.67
CA LEU A 61 -6.94 6.01 -0.73
C LEU A 61 -7.47 4.91 -1.65
N ARG A 62 -7.46 3.65 -1.20
CA ARG A 62 -8.01 2.54 -1.97
C ARG A 62 -9.53 2.58 -2.04
N ASP A 63 -10.20 2.78 -0.92
CA ASP A 63 -11.65 2.59 -0.80
C ASP A 63 -12.43 3.81 -1.26
N ARG A 64 -11.93 5.03 -1.01
CA ARG A 64 -12.62 6.28 -1.39
C ARG A 64 -12.15 6.85 -2.72
N TYR A 65 -10.84 6.83 -2.96
CA TYR A 65 -10.24 7.47 -4.13
C TYR A 65 -9.93 6.48 -5.26
N GLY A 66 -10.06 5.17 -5.01
CA GLY A 66 -9.75 4.14 -6.01
C GLY A 66 -8.27 4.06 -6.36
N ILE A 67 -7.37 4.52 -5.47
CA ILE A 67 -5.92 4.46 -5.64
C ILE A 67 -5.42 3.14 -5.03
N PRO A 68 -5.14 2.08 -5.82
CA PRO A 68 -4.80 0.77 -5.28
C PRO A 68 -3.43 0.77 -4.59
N LEU A 69 -2.46 1.47 -5.17
CA LEU A 69 -1.07 1.50 -4.73
C LEU A 69 -0.45 2.87 -4.99
N VAL A 70 -0.16 3.61 -3.91
CA VAL A 70 0.55 4.89 -3.99
C VAL A 70 1.94 4.73 -4.63
N SER A 71 2.59 3.58 -4.45
CA SER A 71 3.88 3.29 -5.10
C SER A 71 3.80 3.15 -6.61
N GLN A 72 2.62 2.86 -7.19
CA GLN A 72 2.46 2.79 -8.65
C GLN A 72 2.26 4.17 -9.26
N VAL A 73 1.68 5.09 -8.48
CA VAL A 73 1.31 6.45 -8.95
C VAL A 73 2.45 7.43 -8.66
N ALA A 74 2.86 7.56 -7.40
CA ALA A 74 3.87 8.53 -6.97
C ALA A 74 5.32 7.99 -7.06
N GLY A 75 5.50 6.69 -7.36
CA GLY A 75 6.82 6.05 -7.42
C GLY A 75 7.56 5.95 -6.08
N ARG A 76 7.00 6.47 -4.98
CA ARG A 76 7.53 6.44 -3.62
C ARG A 76 6.59 5.67 -2.70
N ARG A 77 7.09 5.21 -1.55
CA ARG A 77 6.26 4.58 -0.51
C ARG A 77 5.56 5.69 0.30
N LEU A 78 4.37 5.39 0.82
CA LEU A 78 3.62 6.26 1.75
C LEU A 78 4.49 6.79 2.90
N GLU A 79 5.33 5.91 3.48
CA GLU A 79 6.30 6.23 4.54
C GLU A 79 7.32 7.31 4.15
N LYS A 80 7.57 7.52 2.86
CA LYS A 80 8.49 8.56 2.37
C LYS A 80 7.78 9.86 1.99
N ILE A 81 6.45 9.83 1.84
CA ILE A 81 5.63 10.98 1.44
C ILE A 81 5.18 11.76 2.66
N ILE A 82 5.04 11.08 3.80
CA ILE A 82 4.86 11.70 5.11
C ILE A 82 6.27 12.04 5.61
N PRO A 83 6.75 13.30 5.51
CA PRO A 83 7.84 13.73 6.36
C PRO A 83 7.37 13.56 7.80
N GLU A 84 8.23 13.01 8.64
CA GLU A 84 8.00 12.91 10.09
C GLU A 84 7.46 14.21 10.69
#